data_AF-A0A7H8KCT0-F1
#
_entry.id   AF-A0A7H8KCT0-F1
#
_cell.length_a   1.000
_cell.length_b   1.000
_cell.length_c   1.000
_cell.angle_alpha   90.00
_cell.angle_beta   90.00
_cell.angle_gamma   90.00
#
_symmetry.space_group_name_H-M   'P 1'
#
loop_
_entity.id
_entity.type
_entity.pdbx_description
1 polymer ?
#
loop_
_entity_poly.entity_id
_entity_poly.type
_entity_poly.pdbx_seq_one_letter_code
_entity_poly.pdbx_strand_id
1 'polypeptide(L)'
;MPLWAGIGSLAGAMVLAAVLIPPLILANDDDGRSDSTQSQVDPSSAPPSVAGQQPEGPAVPTGPERTPSPGAPSGTPRPGGGGHAFPVPEEEPSRTPTSAPTSRNPGPTASASATGGTERFRPLTVQAEAPGNTLGGGAQIATCSACDGGARVRYLGNLTVFFDVPTAGRRTVTVHYTVDGPRELRVAVNDASQHTFAVTGTAWDSPRSVQFDATVPAGRVAVRLWSDKSAPDIDKVTIS
;
A
#
# COMPACT_ATOMS: atom_id res chain seq x y z
N MET A 1 33.00 -37.98 5.78
CA MET A 1 31.86 -38.57 5.04
C MET A 1 30.80 -37.50 4.90
N PRO A 2 30.58 -36.86 3.73
CA PRO A 2 29.43 -35.97 3.56
C PRO A 2 28.26 -36.75 2.94
N LEU A 3 27.14 -36.82 3.67
CA LEU A 3 25.87 -37.32 3.13
C LEU A 3 25.19 -36.19 2.36
N TRP A 4 25.00 -36.44 1.07
CA TRP A 4 24.22 -35.66 0.12
C TRP A 4 22.75 -36.06 0.23
N ALA A 5 21.86 -35.10 0.44
CA ALA A 5 20.42 -35.21 0.20
C ALA A 5 19.98 -33.79 -0.21
N GLY A 6 19.39 -33.51 -1.37
CA GLY A 6 18.47 -34.28 -2.19
C GLY A 6 17.31 -33.33 -2.47
N ILE A 7 17.44 -32.56 -3.56
CA ILE A 7 16.54 -31.46 -3.95
C ILE A 7 15.32 -32.09 -4.64
N GLY A 8 14.13 -31.97 -4.03
CA GLY A 8 12.86 -32.37 -4.63
C GLY A 8 12.23 -31.19 -5.38
N SER A 9 12.38 -31.17 -6.70
CA SER A 9 11.70 -30.23 -7.59
C SER A 9 10.30 -30.76 -7.89
N LEU A 10 9.25 -30.09 -7.40
CA LEU A 10 7.85 -30.35 -7.78
C LEU A 10 7.46 -29.34 -8.85
N ALA A 11 7.56 -29.77 -10.10
CA ALA A 11 6.98 -29.10 -11.26
C ALA A 11 5.46 -29.32 -11.25
N GLY A 12 4.70 -28.33 -10.78
CA GLY A 12 3.24 -28.28 -10.92
C GLY A 12 2.84 -27.75 -12.28
N ALA A 13 2.27 -28.60 -13.12
CA ALA A 13 1.76 -28.26 -14.44
C ALA A 13 0.55 -27.29 -14.35
N MET A 14 0.65 -26.15 -15.03
CA MET A 14 -0.51 -25.29 -15.30
C MET A 14 -1.38 -25.91 -16.39
N VAL A 15 -2.66 -26.08 -16.09
CA VAL A 15 -3.69 -26.39 -17.09
C VAL A 15 -4.15 -25.07 -17.71
N LEU A 16 -3.77 -24.84 -18.97
CA LEU A 16 -4.23 -23.72 -19.78
C LEU A 16 -5.57 -24.11 -20.41
N ALA A 17 -6.69 -23.60 -19.89
CA ALA A 17 -7.99 -23.73 -20.54
C ALA A 17 -8.14 -22.59 -21.57
N ALA A 18 -7.98 -22.90 -22.85
CA ALA A 18 -8.26 -21.98 -23.95
C ALA A 18 -9.79 -21.87 -24.15
N VAL A 19 -10.37 -20.71 -23.86
CA VAL A 19 -11.76 -20.39 -24.22
C VAL A 19 -11.76 -19.85 -25.65
N LEU A 20 -12.31 -20.64 -26.57
CA LEU A 20 -12.57 -20.24 -27.96
C LEU A 20 -13.78 -19.29 -27.98
N ILE A 21 -13.57 -18.04 -28.40
CA ILE A 21 -14.66 -17.10 -28.71
C ILE A 21 -14.89 -17.15 -30.23
N PRO A 22 -16.08 -17.53 -30.74
CA PRO A 22 -16.38 -17.44 -32.16
C PRO A 22 -16.68 -15.98 -32.56
N PRO A 23 -16.24 -15.52 -33.75
CA PRO A 23 -16.66 -14.24 -34.31
C PRO A 23 -18.02 -14.38 -35.00
N LEU A 24 -19.01 -13.59 -34.61
CA LEU A 24 -20.20 -13.33 -35.43
C LEU A 24 -20.00 -12.02 -36.18
N ILE A 25 -19.65 -12.16 -37.45
CA ILE A 25 -19.72 -11.13 -38.49
C ILE A 25 -21.08 -11.31 -39.18
N LEU A 26 -21.90 -10.25 -39.32
CA LEU A 26 -22.23 -9.62 -40.61
C LEU A 26 -23.28 -8.52 -40.43
N ALA A 27 -23.05 -7.43 -41.15
CA ALA A 27 -23.92 -6.28 -41.32
C ALA A 27 -25.22 -6.61 -42.06
N ASN A 28 -26.24 -5.76 -41.88
CA ASN A 28 -27.08 -5.28 -42.98
C ASN A 28 -27.68 -3.91 -42.58
N ASP A 29 -27.32 -2.89 -43.38
CA ASP A 29 -28.12 -1.69 -43.62
C ASP A 29 -29.46 -2.10 -44.28
N ASP A 30 -30.57 -1.47 -43.88
CA ASP A 30 -31.66 -1.12 -44.80
C ASP A 30 -32.51 0.02 -44.23
N ASP A 31 -32.77 0.99 -45.10
CA ASP A 31 -33.53 2.22 -44.92
C ASP A 31 -34.97 2.02 -44.43
N GLY A 32 -35.42 2.87 -43.52
CA GLY A 32 -36.77 2.81 -42.95
C GLY A 32 -37.31 4.16 -42.51
N ARG A 33 -37.51 5.06 -43.48
CA ARG A 33 -38.23 6.34 -43.36
C ARG A 33 -39.67 6.15 -42.87
N SER A 34 -40.05 6.84 -41.79
CA SER A 34 -41.42 7.26 -41.43
C SER A 34 -41.28 8.26 -40.27
N ASP A 35 -41.17 9.57 -40.51
CA ASP A 35 -42.30 10.51 -40.61
C ASP A 35 -43.42 10.24 -39.58
N SER A 36 -43.36 10.97 -38.45
CA SER A 36 -44.54 11.41 -37.69
C SER A 36 -44.13 12.38 -36.57
N THR A 37 -44.35 13.66 -36.88
CA THR A 37 -45.05 14.62 -36.01
C THR A 37 -44.35 15.15 -34.75
N GLN A 38 -43.83 16.36 -34.91
CA GLN A 38 -43.78 17.45 -33.93
C GLN A 38 -44.86 17.38 -32.84
N SER A 39 -44.44 17.55 -31.59
CA SER A 39 -45.15 18.42 -30.66
C SER A 39 -44.14 19.01 -29.68
N GLN A 40 -43.68 20.20 -30.01
CA GLN A 40 -43.23 21.16 -29.00
C GLN A 40 -44.42 21.50 -28.11
N VAL A 41 -44.20 21.51 -26.80
CA VAL A 41 -44.97 22.32 -25.85
C VAL A 41 -43.99 23.04 -24.93
N ASP A 42 -44.22 24.35 -24.83
CA ASP A 42 -43.43 25.38 -24.16
C ASP A 42 -43.24 25.20 -22.64
N PRO A 43 -42.25 25.89 -22.03
CA PRO A 43 -42.07 25.95 -20.59
C PRO A 43 -42.84 27.12 -19.98
N SER A 44 -43.74 26.88 -19.03
CA SER A 44 -44.12 27.89 -18.02
C SER A 44 -44.97 27.30 -16.90
N SER A 45 -44.83 27.93 -15.73
CA SER A 45 -45.68 27.87 -14.53
C SER A 45 -45.29 26.90 -13.40
N ALA A 46 -44.55 27.43 -12.42
CA ALA A 46 -44.82 27.24 -10.99
C ALA A 46 -46.22 27.83 -10.64
N PRO A 47 -46.95 27.49 -9.54
CA PRO A 47 -46.51 27.44 -8.12
C PRO A 47 -47.33 26.39 -7.26
N PRO A 48 -47.59 26.52 -5.94
CA PRO A 48 -46.87 27.07 -4.79
C PRO A 48 -46.55 26.04 -3.66
N SER A 49 -45.84 26.51 -2.64
CA SER A 49 -45.51 25.88 -1.36
C SER A 49 -46.66 25.14 -0.65
N VAL A 50 -46.34 23.96 -0.12
CA VAL A 50 -47.09 23.33 0.98
C VAL A 50 -46.14 23.15 2.16
N ALA A 51 -46.44 23.90 3.22
CA ALA A 51 -45.92 23.69 4.55
C ALA A 51 -46.57 22.44 5.17
N GLY A 52 -45.78 21.66 5.91
CA GLY A 52 -46.31 20.69 6.86
C GLY A 52 -45.55 19.37 6.89
N GLN A 53 -44.72 19.20 7.91
CA GLN A 53 -44.79 18.12 8.91
C GLN A 53 -43.41 17.88 9.51
N GLN A 54 -43.20 18.51 10.66
CA GLN A 54 -42.10 18.24 11.57
C GLN A 54 -42.59 17.13 12.52
N PRO A 55 -41.99 15.93 12.54
CA PRO A 55 -42.31 14.96 13.58
C PRO A 55 -41.57 15.31 14.87
N GLU A 56 -42.33 15.55 15.93
CA GLU A 56 -41.81 15.70 17.29
C GLU A 56 -41.17 14.36 17.73
N GLY A 57 -39.86 14.40 17.98
CA GLY A 57 -39.11 13.31 18.61
C GLY A 57 -39.24 13.38 20.14
N PRO A 58 -39.34 12.24 20.84
CA PRO A 58 -39.59 12.22 22.28
C PRO A 58 -38.36 12.56 23.13
N ALA A 59 -38.67 13.01 24.34
CA ALA A 59 -37.82 13.61 25.36
C ALA A 59 -36.55 12.83 25.75
N VAL A 60 -35.53 13.63 26.06
CA VAL A 60 -34.29 13.27 26.75
C VAL A 60 -34.58 13.05 28.25
N PRO A 61 -34.12 11.95 28.87
CA PRO A 61 -33.88 11.93 30.30
C PRO A 61 -32.41 12.16 30.61
N THR A 62 -32.16 13.22 31.38
CA THR A 62 -30.93 13.52 32.11
C THR A 62 -30.68 12.47 33.20
N GLY A 63 -29.44 11.95 33.24
CA GLY A 63 -28.94 11.06 34.30
C GLY A 63 -27.59 11.57 34.82
N PRO A 64 -27.34 11.52 36.15
CA PRO A 64 -26.35 12.38 36.80
C PRO A 64 -24.92 11.84 36.76
N GLU A 65 -24.00 12.80 36.67
CA GLU A 65 -22.57 12.78 36.95
C GLU A 65 -22.20 12.05 38.25
N ARG A 66 -21.20 11.17 38.19
CA ARG A 66 -20.36 10.77 39.35
C ARG A 66 -18.92 10.44 38.90
N THR A 67 -18.05 11.42 39.12
CA THR A 67 -16.68 11.43 39.70
C THR A 67 -15.72 10.25 39.44
N PRO A 68 -14.44 10.52 39.07
CA PRO A 68 -13.39 9.51 38.88
C PRO A 68 -12.79 9.01 40.20
N SER A 69 -12.44 7.72 40.26
CA SER A 69 -11.67 7.12 41.37
C SER A 69 -10.28 6.69 40.87
N PRO A 70 -9.18 7.19 41.45
CA PRO A 70 -7.82 6.76 41.12
C PRO A 70 -7.38 5.64 42.07
N GLY A 71 -7.03 4.48 41.51
CA GLY A 71 -6.49 3.35 42.26
C GLY A 71 -5.16 2.89 41.67
N ALA A 72 -4.05 3.46 42.14
CA ALA A 72 -2.74 2.83 42.09
C ALA A 72 -2.47 2.16 43.44
N PRO A 73 -1.89 0.95 43.44
CA PRO A 73 -0.85 0.69 44.42
C PRO A 73 0.45 0.17 43.78
N SER A 74 1.54 0.72 44.34
CA SER A 74 2.95 0.44 44.12
C SER A 74 3.32 -1.04 44.21
N GLY A 75 4.31 -1.44 43.40
CA GLY A 75 4.96 -2.75 43.45
C GLY A 75 6.42 -2.69 43.00
N THR A 76 7.30 -2.20 43.86
CA THR A 76 8.73 -2.57 43.93
C THR A 76 9.07 -2.65 45.41
N PRO A 77 9.79 -3.68 45.90
CA PRO A 77 11.21 -3.85 45.59
C PRO A 77 11.75 -5.30 45.56
N ARG A 78 12.89 -5.52 44.88
CA ARG A 78 14.16 -5.95 45.52
C ARG A 78 15.18 -6.45 44.48
N PRO A 79 16.43 -5.93 44.50
CA PRO A 79 17.55 -6.50 43.76
C PRO A 79 18.24 -7.59 44.61
N GLY A 80 18.49 -8.74 44.00
CA GLY A 80 19.36 -9.80 44.54
C GLY A 80 20.69 -9.77 43.80
N GLY A 81 21.75 -9.42 44.53
CA GLY A 81 23.13 -9.41 44.05
C GLY A 81 23.85 -10.75 44.21
N GLY A 82 25.06 -10.79 43.67
CA GLY A 82 26.03 -11.89 43.70
C GLY A 82 26.55 -12.12 42.27
N GLY A 83 27.70 -11.64 41.82
CA GLY A 83 28.92 -11.29 42.54
C GLY A 83 29.93 -12.43 42.43
N HIS A 84 30.60 -12.57 41.29
CA HIS A 84 31.90 -13.25 41.18
C HIS A 84 32.78 -12.49 40.19
N ALA A 85 33.84 -11.90 40.76
CA ALA A 85 34.95 -11.26 40.08
C ALA A 85 35.98 -12.31 39.61
N PHE A 86 37.12 -11.80 39.11
CA PHE A 86 38.37 -12.46 38.68
C PHE A 86 38.53 -12.62 37.15
N PRO A 87 39.77 -12.52 36.61
CA PRO A 87 40.52 -11.28 36.46
C PRO A 87 41.05 -11.05 35.03
N VAL A 88 41.52 -9.83 34.79
CA VAL A 88 42.32 -9.38 33.63
C VAL A 88 43.67 -10.12 33.58
N PRO A 89 44.17 -10.46 32.38
CA PRO A 89 45.60 -10.34 32.13
C PRO A 89 45.87 -9.38 30.96
N GLU A 90 46.58 -8.32 31.31
CA GLU A 90 47.29 -7.40 30.44
C GLU A 90 48.59 -8.09 29.99
N GLU A 91 48.82 -8.17 28.68
CA GLU A 91 50.14 -8.47 28.16
C GLU A 91 50.32 -7.84 26.77
N GLU A 92 50.90 -6.65 26.74
CA GLU A 92 51.72 -6.20 25.61
C GLU A 92 53.18 -6.30 26.05
N PRO A 93 54.08 -6.78 25.17
CA PRO A 93 55.11 -5.82 24.76
C PRO A 93 55.42 -5.87 23.26
N SER A 94 55.36 -4.68 22.66
CA SER A 94 56.24 -4.13 21.62
C SER A 94 57.45 -4.99 21.21
N ARG A 95 57.51 -5.34 19.92
CA ARG A 95 58.77 -5.57 19.17
C ARG A 95 58.65 -5.05 17.74
N THR A 96 59.34 -3.96 17.48
CA THR A 96 59.88 -3.52 16.17
C THR A 96 61.41 -3.49 16.40
N PRO A 97 62.33 -3.85 15.48
CA PRO A 97 62.32 -3.43 14.07
C PRO A 97 62.92 -4.42 13.05
N THR A 98 62.83 -4.09 11.76
CA THR A 98 63.96 -4.01 10.79
C THR A 98 63.51 -4.25 9.35
N SER A 99 63.88 -3.29 8.52
CA SER A 99 63.60 -3.09 7.11
C SER A 99 64.07 -4.23 6.19
N ALA A 100 63.31 -4.50 5.13
CA ALA A 100 63.76 -5.19 3.92
C ALA A 100 63.11 -4.57 2.67
N PRO A 101 63.76 -4.63 1.49
CA PRO A 101 63.78 -3.52 0.54
C PRO A 101 62.64 -3.50 -0.47
N THR A 102 62.40 -2.28 -0.96
CA THR A 102 61.81 -1.87 -2.23
C THR A 102 61.72 -2.97 -3.30
N SER A 103 60.50 -3.32 -3.69
CA SER A 103 60.20 -3.75 -5.05
C SER A 103 59.06 -2.88 -5.59
N ARG A 104 59.43 -1.85 -6.36
CA ARG A 104 58.48 -1.10 -7.19
C ARG A 104 58.18 -1.95 -8.41
N ASN A 105 57.06 -2.65 -8.40
CA ASN A 105 56.45 -3.17 -9.61
C ASN A 105 55.39 -2.16 -10.09
N PRO A 106 55.61 -1.35 -11.15
CA PRO A 106 54.53 -0.61 -11.78
C PRO A 106 53.79 -1.57 -12.71
N GLY A 107 52.68 -2.13 -12.25
CA GLY A 107 51.87 -3.04 -13.06
C GLY A 107 50.39 -2.98 -12.69
N PRO A 108 49.55 -3.18 -13.70
CA PRO A 108 49.04 -2.12 -14.54
C PRO A 108 48.14 -1.16 -13.75
N THR A 109 48.10 0.12 -14.16
CA THR A 109 46.97 1.00 -13.88
C THR A 109 45.69 0.22 -14.18
N ALA A 110 45.01 -0.26 -13.14
CA ALA A 110 43.64 -0.70 -13.27
C ALA A 110 42.89 0.54 -13.72
N SER A 111 42.64 0.60 -15.03
CA SER A 111 41.71 1.52 -15.63
C SER A 111 40.40 1.25 -14.89
N ALA A 112 40.11 2.09 -13.90
CA ALA A 112 38.82 2.13 -13.25
C ALA A 112 37.84 2.67 -14.30
N SER A 113 37.45 1.80 -15.23
CA SER A 113 36.19 1.92 -15.93
C SER A 113 35.08 1.59 -14.94
N ALA A 114 34.96 2.41 -13.90
CA ALA A 114 33.72 2.57 -13.16
C ALA A 114 32.79 3.42 -14.03
N THR A 115 32.37 2.88 -15.17
CA THR A 115 31.10 3.29 -15.76
C THR A 115 30.02 2.56 -14.96
N GLY A 116 29.87 2.98 -13.70
CA GLY A 116 28.72 2.63 -12.89
C GLY A 116 27.52 3.32 -13.52
N GLY A 117 26.87 2.64 -14.46
CA GLY A 117 25.54 3.04 -14.88
C GLY A 117 24.65 2.92 -13.66
N THR A 118 24.24 4.04 -13.08
CA THR A 118 23.13 4.05 -12.11
C THR A 118 21.94 3.44 -12.83
N GLU A 119 21.64 2.18 -12.54
CA GLU A 119 20.48 1.51 -13.09
C GLU A 119 19.25 2.36 -12.74
N ARG A 120 18.61 2.92 -13.76
CA ARG A 120 17.44 3.78 -13.55
C ARG A 120 16.32 2.90 -13.04
N PHE A 121 15.86 3.20 -11.83
CA PHE A 121 14.69 2.56 -11.28
C PHE A 121 13.50 2.70 -12.23
N ARG A 122 12.80 1.59 -12.49
CA ARG A 122 11.56 1.57 -13.26
C ARG A 122 10.39 1.59 -12.28
N PRO A 123 9.32 2.36 -12.55
CA PRO A 123 8.16 2.34 -11.71
C PRO A 123 7.59 0.92 -11.56
N LEU A 124 7.27 0.55 -10.32
CA LEU A 124 6.59 -0.69 -9.99
C LEU A 124 5.15 -0.36 -9.62
N THR A 125 4.19 -1.00 -10.26
CA THR A 125 2.76 -0.84 -9.97
C THR A 125 2.18 -2.19 -9.57
N VAL A 126 1.44 -2.22 -8.46
CA VAL A 126 0.74 -3.41 -7.98
C VAL A 126 -0.71 -3.04 -7.71
N GLN A 127 -1.64 -3.81 -8.30
CA GLN A 127 -3.07 -3.68 -8.04
C GLN A 127 -3.39 -4.01 -6.59
N ALA A 128 -4.35 -3.31 -5.99
CA ALA A 128 -4.74 -3.53 -4.61
C ALA A 128 -5.33 -4.93 -4.40
N GLU A 129 -6.10 -5.42 -5.38
CA GLU A 129 -6.73 -6.74 -5.41
C GLU A 129 -5.81 -7.89 -5.84
N ALA A 130 -4.52 -7.61 -6.09
CA ALA A 130 -3.59 -8.64 -6.51
C ALA A 130 -3.54 -9.79 -5.48
N PRO A 131 -3.57 -11.07 -5.91
CA PRO A 131 -3.70 -12.22 -5.00
C PRO A 131 -2.50 -12.41 -4.06
N GLY A 132 -1.37 -11.74 -4.33
CA GLY A 132 -0.20 -11.72 -3.45
C GLY A 132 -0.29 -10.73 -2.28
N ASN A 133 -1.33 -9.90 -2.24
CA ASN A 133 -1.56 -8.92 -1.17
C ASN A 133 -2.33 -9.52 0.00
N THR A 134 -2.21 -8.90 1.17
CA THR A 134 -2.98 -9.30 2.36
C THR A 134 -4.10 -8.31 2.61
N LEU A 135 -5.34 -8.81 2.62
CA LEU A 135 -6.53 -8.05 3.00
C LEU A 135 -6.93 -8.43 4.43
N GLY A 136 -7.31 -7.44 5.23
CA GLY A 136 -7.74 -7.63 6.62
C GLY A 136 -8.73 -6.57 7.08
N GLY A 137 -9.28 -6.77 8.28
CA GLY A 137 -10.19 -5.80 8.90
C GLY A 137 -11.49 -5.56 8.11
N GLY A 138 -11.97 -6.55 7.34
CA GLY A 138 -13.18 -6.43 6.53
C GLY A 138 -12.97 -5.92 5.11
N ALA A 139 -11.72 -5.69 4.68
CA ALA A 139 -11.41 -5.33 3.30
C ALA A 139 -11.89 -6.42 2.32
N GLN A 140 -12.48 -5.98 1.21
CA GLN A 140 -13.06 -6.86 0.18
C GLN A 140 -12.71 -6.37 -1.22
N ILE A 141 -12.50 -7.31 -2.13
CA ILE A 141 -12.34 -7.00 -3.55
C ILE A 141 -13.72 -6.74 -4.16
N ALA A 142 -13.82 -5.72 -5.00
CA ALA A 142 -15.01 -5.44 -5.78
C ALA A 142 -14.66 -4.94 -7.17
N THR A 143 -15.59 -5.13 -8.11
CA THR A 143 -15.49 -4.60 -9.47
C THR A 143 -15.52 -3.07 -9.46
N CYS A 144 -14.70 -2.48 -10.33
CA CYS A 144 -14.65 -1.04 -10.57
C CYS A 144 -14.19 -0.81 -12.02
N SER A 145 -15.13 -0.56 -12.94
CA SER A 145 -14.82 -0.35 -14.36
C SER A 145 -13.97 0.90 -14.63
N ALA A 146 -14.04 1.89 -13.75
CA ALA A 146 -13.23 3.09 -13.83
C ALA A 146 -11.81 2.91 -13.25
N CYS A 147 -11.60 1.87 -12.45
CA CYS A 147 -10.32 1.57 -11.82
C CYS A 147 -9.41 0.83 -12.79
N ASP A 148 -8.11 0.92 -12.56
CA ASP A 148 -7.14 0.16 -13.34
C ASP A 148 -7.34 -1.34 -13.07
N GLY A 149 -7.21 -2.19 -14.09
CA GLY A 149 -7.46 -3.62 -13.93
C GLY A 149 -8.93 -4.01 -13.66
N GLY A 150 -9.86 -3.06 -13.55
CA GLY A 150 -11.29 -3.31 -13.44
C GLY A 150 -11.78 -3.68 -12.03
N ALA A 151 -10.93 -3.55 -11.01
CA ALA A 151 -11.24 -3.89 -9.64
C ALA A 151 -10.60 -2.91 -8.64
N ARG A 152 -10.96 -3.06 -7.37
CA ARG A 152 -10.43 -2.29 -6.23
C ARG A 152 -10.66 -3.04 -4.93
N VAL A 153 -9.99 -2.61 -3.87
CA VAL A 153 -10.25 -3.03 -2.50
C VAL A 153 -11.14 -2.00 -1.81
N ARG A 154 -12.34 -2.43 -1.41
CA ARG A 154 -13.34 -1.65 -0.68
C ARG A 154 -13.38 -2.03 0.80
N TYR A 155 -14.06 -1.20 1.59
CA TYR A 155 -14.19 -1.40 3.05
C TYR A 155 -12.82 -1.57 3.72
N LEU A 156 -11.88 -0.71 3.34
CA LEU A 156 -10.49 -0.81 3.79
C LEU A 156 -10.41 -0.77 5.33
N GLY A 157 -10.18 -1.95 5.92
CA GLY A 157 -9.72 -2.08 7.30
C GLY A 157 -8.20 -2.10 7.34
N ASN A 158 -7.59 -3.07 6.67
CA ASN A 158 -6.15 -3.17 6.45
C ASN A 158 -5.87 -3.79 5.08
N LEU A 159 -4.92 -3.21 4.34
CA LEU A 159 -4.37 -3.76 3.11
C LEU A 159 -2.85 -3.70 3.18
N THR A 160 -2.17 -4.80 2.88
CA THR A 160 -0.71 -4.82 2.67
C THR A 160 -0.41 -5.18 1.23
N VAL A 161 0.17 -4.23 0.49
CA VAL A 161 0.61 -4.40 -0.89
C VAL A 161 2.09 -4.73 -0.91
N PHE A 162 2.48 -5.84 -1.54
CA PHE A 162 3.86 -6.29 -1.58
C PHE A 162 4.56 -5.95 -2.90
N PHE A 163 5.80 -5.47 -2.80
CA PHE A 163 6.67 -5.18 -3.93
C PHE A 163 7.99 -5.96 -3.78
N ASP A 164 8.56 -6.38 -4.91
CA ASP A 164 9.95 -6.82 -4.99
C ASP A 164 10.77 -5.70 -5.64
N VAL A 165 11.45 -4.90 -4.82
CA VAL A 165 12.14 -3.68 -5.24
C VAL A 165 13.60 -4.01 -5.63
N PRO A 166 14.05 -3.79 -6.87
CA PRO A 166 15.40 -4.20 -7.31
C PRO A 166 16.53 -3.43 -6.62
N THR A 167 16.33 -2.14 -6.39
CA THR A 167 17.38 -1.25 -5.86
C THR A 167 16.78 -0.35 -4.79
N ALA A 168 17.50 -0.16 -3.68
CA ALA A 168 17.10 0.76 -2.63
C ALA A 168 17.19 2.22 -3.11
N GLY A 169 16.46 3.13 -2.48
CA GLY A 169 16.59 4.56 -2.72
C GLY A 169 15.42 5.37 -2.21
N ARG A 170 15.54 6.70 -2.34
CA ARG A 170 14.39 7.60 -2.14
C ARG A 170 13.47 7.46 -3.34
N ARG A 171 12.19 7.19 -3.07
CA ARG A 171 11.16 6.92 -4.08
C ARG A 171 9.90 7.70 -3.76
N THR A 172 9.12 7.96 -4.79
CA THR A 172 7.76 8.47 -4.63
C THR A 172 6.81 7.27 -4.63
N VAL A 173 6.02 7.17 -3.56
CA VAL A 173 4.94 6.19 -3.42
C VAL A 173 3.63 6.90 -3.75
N THR A 174 2.92 6.40 -4.75
CA THR A 174 1.62 6.91 -5.19
C THR A 174 0.55 5.87 -4.91
N VAL A 175 -0.48 6.27 -4.17
CA VAL A 175 -1.66 5.43 -3.93
C VAL A 175 -2.80 5.96 -4.77
N HIS A 176 -3.36 5.11 -5.61
CA HIS A 176 -4.56 5.39 -6.38
C HIS A 176 -5.77 4.86 -5.62
N TYR A 177 -6.83 5.66 -5.55
CA TYR A 177 -8.02 5.36 -4.77
C TYR A 177 -9.27 5.99 -5.38
N THR A 178 -10.44 5.55 -4.92
CA THR A 178 -11.74 6.17 -5.20
C THR A 178 -12.42 6.55 -3.89
N VAL A 179 -13.18 7.64 -3.89
CA VAL A 179 -13.75 8.18 -2.66
C VAL A 179 -15.00 9.02 -2.91
N ASP A 180 -16.00 8.80 -2.06
CA ASP A 180 -17.13 9.70 -1.87
C ASP A 180 -17.14 10.24 -0.43
N GLY A 181 -17.20 11.57 -0.31
CA GLY A 181 -17.11 12.32 0.92
C GLY A 181 -15.70 12.43 1.52
N PRO A 182 -15.55 13.09 2.69
CA PRO A 182 -14.28 13.20 3.39
C PRO A 182 -13.90 11.87 4.07
N ARG A 183 -12.65 11.45 3.88
CA ARG A 183 -12.11 10.19 4.40
C ARG A 183 -10.66 10.34 4.86
N GLU A 184 -10.20 9.36 5.63
CA GLU A 184 -8.81 9.27 6.08
C GLU A 184 -8.14 8.06 5.43
N LEU A 185 -6.92 8.25 4.96
CA LEU A 185 -6.05 7.19 4.49
C LEU A 185 -4.70 7.29 5.20
N ARG A 186 -4.25 6.19 5.80
CA ARG A 186 -2.92 6.04 6.37
C ARG A 186 -2.11 5.07 5.56
N VAL A 187 -0.83 5.38 5.37
CA VAL A 187 0.10 4.58 4.58
C VAL A 187 1.46 4.50 5.27
N ALA A 188 2.08 3.32 5.31
CA ALA A 188 3.44 3.14 5.78
C ALA A 188 4.20 2.15 4.89
N VAL A 189 5.50 2.40 4.70
CA VAL A 189 6.41 1.49 4.00
C VAL A 189 7.19 0.71 5.05
N ASN A 190 7.02 -0.61 5.08
CA ASN A 190 7.50 -1.50 6.13
C ASN A 190 7.10 -0.96 7.52
N ASP A 191 8.10 -0.79 8.40
CA ASP A 191 7.95 -0.27 9.77
C ASP A 191 8.30 1.23 9.87
N ALA A 192 8.36 1.95 8.75
CA ALA A 192 8.59 3.40 8.76
C ALA A 192 7.40 4.16 9.34
N SER A 193 7.63 5.43 9.67
CA SER A 193 6.58 6.35 10.13
C SER A 193 5.42 6.43 9.13
N GLN A 194 4.18 6.40 9.63
CA GLN A 194 3.00 6.52 8.79
C GLN A 194 2.86 7.93 8.18
N HIS A 195 2.31 7.98 6.98
CA HIS A 195 1.74 9.18 6.37
C HIS A 195 0.22 9.14 6.53
N THR A 196 -0.39 10.27 6.88
CA THR A 196 -1.84 10.39 7.05
C THR A 196 -2.37 11.43 6.08
N PHE A 197 -3.38 11.06 5.30
CA PHE A 197 -4.00 11.90 4.30
C PHE A 197 -5.48 12.09 4.62
N ALA A 198 -5.92 13.34 4.61
CA ALA A 198 -7.33 13.66 4.45
C ALA A 198 -7.63 13.67 2.95
N VAL A 199 -8.50 12.77 2.50
CA VAL A 199 -8.88 12.64 1.09
C VAL A 199 -10.37 12.93 0.92
N THR A 200 -10.74 13.47 -0.24
CA THR A 200 -12.12 13.83 -0.54
C THR A 200 -12.44 13.58 -2.01
N GLY A 201 -13.70 13.33 -2.29
CA GLY A 201 -14.26 13.17 -3.62
C GLY A 201 -15.77 13.07 -3.56
N THR A 202 -16.38 12.86 -4.72
CA THR A 202 -17.83 12.92 -4.91
C THR A 202 -18.39 11.66 -5.56
N ALA A 203 -17.55 10.66 -5.82
CA ALA A 203 -17.92 9.49 -6.61
C ALA A 203 -16.94 8.32 -6.38
N TRP A 204 -17.50 7.11 -6.36
CA TRP A 204 -16.76 5.85 -6.16
C TRP A 204 -16.10 5.31 -7.43
N ASP A 205 -16.37 5.96 -8.55
CA ASP A 205 -16.01 5.63 -9.91
C ASP A 205 -15.18 6.74 -10.56
N SER A 206 -14.62 7.63 -9.75
CA SER A 206 -13.65 8.65 -10.14
C SER A 206 -12.31 8.40 -9.44
N PRO A 207 -11.34 7.72 -10.07
CA PRO A 207 -10.01 7.52 -9.51
C PRO A 207 -9.30 8.83 -9.19
N ARG A 208 -8.55 8.83 -8.08
CA ARG A 208 -7.73 9.92 -7.55
C ARG A 208 -6.42 9.34 -7.02
N SER A 209 -5.48 10.19 -6.63
CA SER A 209 -4.25 9.74 -6.00
C SER A 209 -3.74 10.67 -4.90
N VAL A 210 -2.92 10.10 -4.02
CA VAL A 210 -2.04 10.80 -3.09
C VAL A 210 -0.63 10.27 -3.30
N GLN A 211 0.36 11.09 -2.99
CA GLN A 211 1.76 10.70 -3.12
C GLN A 211 2.59 11.22 -1.96
N PHE A 212 3.64 10.47 -1.63
CA PHE A 212 4.66 10.88 -0.66
C PHE A 212 6.00 10.28 -1.01
N ASP A 213 7.06 10.93 -0.57
CA ASP A 213 8.41 10.40 -0.71
C ASP A 213 8.78 9.56 0.50
N ALA A 214 9.42 8.41 0.25
CA ALA A 214 9.94 7.52 1.28
C ALA A 214 11.29 6.94 0.87
N THR A 215 12.10 6.56 1.87
CA THR A 215 13.26 5.69 1.64
C THR A 215 12.75 4.25 1.55
N VAL A 216 12.91 3.64 0.37
CA VAL A 216 12.46 2.28 0.08
C VAL A 216 13.68 1.36 -0.03
N PRO A 217 13.78 0.28 0.75
CA PRO A 217 14.89 -0.67 0.64
C PRO A 217 14.76 -1.53 -0.64
N ALA A 218 15.85 -2.19 -1.02
CA ALA A 218 15.79 -3.26 -2.01
C ALA A 218 15.20 -4.54 -1.37
N GLY A 219 14.70 -5.44 -2.21
CA GLY A 219 14.07 -6.69 -1.80
C GLY A 219 12.57 -6.52 -1.53
N ARG A 220 12.05 -7.40 -0.68
CA ARG A 220 10.62 -7.43 -0.34
C ARG A 220 10.24 -6.21 0.49
N VAL A 221 9.29 -5.44 -0.02
CA VAL A 221 8.74 -4.24 0.62
C VAL A 221 7.25 -4.42 0.81
N ALA A 222 6.76 -4.07 1.99
CA ALA A 222 5.35 -4.05 2.34
C ALA A 222 4.87 -2.60 2.42
N VAL A 223 3.91 -2.21 1.60
CA VAL A 223 3.19 -0.94 1.75
C VAL A 223 1.86 -1.23 2.43
N ARG A 224 1.73 -0.79 3.69
CA ARG A 224 0.53 -0.99 4.52
C ARG A 224 -0.38 0.21 4.37
N LEU A 225 -1.67 -0.03 4.12
CA LEU A 225 -2.72 0.96 4.00
C LEU A 225 -3.86 0.64 4.97
N TRP A 226 -4.35 1.64 5.69
CA TRP A 226 -5.45 1.49 6.64
C TRP A 226 -6.15 2.82 6.92
N SER A 227 -7.22 2.78 7.72
CA SER A 227 -7.87 3.96 8.27
C SER A 227 -8.41 3.62 9.65
N ASP A 228 -8.38 4.60 10.57
CA ASP A 228 -9.08 4.48 11.86
C ASP A 228 -10.51 5.06 11.79
N LYS A 229 -10.95 5.50 10.60
CA LYS A 229 -12.24 6.16 10.34
C LYS A 229 -12.86 5.62 9.03
N SER A 230 -13.63 6.43 8.32
CA SER A 230 -14.07 6.14 6.96
C SER A 230 -12.86 6.13 6.01
N ALA A 231 -12.65 5.01 5.32
CA ALA A 231 -11.55 4.80 4.39
C ALA A 231 -11.99 4.95 2.93
N PRO A 232 -11.13 5.45 2.02
CA PRO A 232 -11.37 5.34 0.58
C PRO A 232 -11.23 3.88 0.11
N ASP A 233 -11.67 3.59 -1.11
CA ASP A 233 -11.42 2.30 -1.75
C ASP A 233 -10.10 2.38 -2.53
N ILE A 234 -9.22 1.38 -2.44
CA ILE A 234 -7.87 1.41 -3.03
C ILE A 234 -7.86 0.68 -4.37
N ASP A 235 -7.36 1.34 -5.40
CA ASP A 235 -7.22 0.81 -6.77
C ASP A 235 -5.84 0.13 -6.92
N LYS A 236 -4.76 0.89 -6.78
CA LYS A 236 -3.38 0.39 -6.93
C LYS A 236 -2.36 1.24 -6.18
N VAL A 237 -1.17 0.70 -6.03
CA VAL A 237 0.00 1.41 -5.48
C VAL A 237 1.14 1.39 -6.49
N THR A 238 1.81 2.52 -6.66
CA THR A 238 2.99 2.67 -7.51
C THR A 238 4.17 3.16 -6.69
N ILE A 239 5.36 2.61 -6.94
CA ILE A 239 6.65 3.13 -6.44
C ILE A 239 7.45 3.59 -7.65
N SER A 240 7.92 4.84 -7.69
CA SER A 240 8.72 5.43 -8.79
C SER A 240 9.99 6.14 -8.32
#